data_AF-A0A346PC33-F1
#
_entry.id   AF-A0A346PC33-F1
#
_cell.length_a   1.000
_cell.length_b   1.000
_cell.length_c   1.000
_cell.angle_alpha   90.00
_cell.angle_beta   90.00
_cell.angle_gamma   90.00
#
_symmetry.space_group_name_H-M   'P 1'
#
loop_
_entity.id
_entity.type
_entity.pdbx_description
1 polymer ?
#
loop_
_entity_poly.entity_id
_entity_poly.type
_entity_poly.pdbx_seq_one_letter_code
_entity_poly.pdbx_strand_id
1 'polypeptide(L)'
;MTCLACGEQVTRSAAREYDKHGDRWDREDKTFEHCCKACHRELCHLPRNELEELLVDLEAETANREAFLAAYLTEVERRYGTLEEES
;
A
#
# COMPACT_ATOMS: atom_id res chain seq x y z
N MET A 1 10.22 -20.36 3.78
CA MET A 1 9.56 -19.08 4.15
C MET A 1 8.13 -19.15 3.67
N THR A 2 7.17 -18.58 4.38
CA THR A 2 5.76 -18.59 3.98
C THR A 2 5.44 -17.26 3.32
N CYS A 3 4.84 -17.30 2.13
CA CYS A 3 4.36 -16.11 1.45
C CYS A 3 3.27 -15.44 2.30
N LEU A 4 3.46 -14.18 2.70
CA LEU A 4 2.47 -13.46 3.52
C LEU A 4 1.12 -13.28 2.81
N ALA A 5 1.12 -13.25 1.47
CA ALA A 5 -0.06 -12.94 0.67
C ALA A 5 -0.93 -14.18 0.39
N CYS A 6 -0.32 -15.29 -0.01
CA CYS A 6 -1.05 -16.52 -0.38
C CYS A 6 -0.87 -17.68 0.59
N GLY A 7 0.00 -17.57 1.59
CA GLY A 7 0.28 -18.64 2.55
C GLY A 7 1.16 -19.79 2.01
N GLU A 8 1.60 -19.74 0.75
CA GLU A 8 2.40 -20.81 0.16
C GLU A 8 3.83 -20.84 0.72
N GLN A 9 4.35 -22.05 0.99
CA GLN A 9 5.75 -22.23 1.38
C GLN A 9 6.68 -22.10 0.17
N VAL A 10 7.62 -21.17 0.25
CA VAL A 10 8.63 -20.91 -0.78
C VAL A 10 10.04 -21.02 -0.22
N THR A 11 10.99 -21.41 -1.07
CA THR A 11 12.41 -21.40 -0.75
C THR A 11 12.91 -19.96 -0.58
N ARG A 12 14.03 -19.79 0.12
CA ARG A 12 14.63 -18.46 0.30
C ARG A 12 15.02 -17.79 -1.02
N SER A 13 15.47 -18.56 -2.02
CA SER A 13 15.80 -18.05 -3.35
C SER A 13 14.58 -17.64 -4.19
N ALA A 14 13.42 -18.24 -3.93
CA ALA A 14 12.17 -17.95 -4.63
C ALA A 14 11.35 -16.83 -3.97
N ALA A 15 11.65 -16.46 -2.73
CA ALA A 15 10.99 -15.37 -2.03
C ALA A 15 11.46 -13.99 -2.52
N ARG A 16 10.59 -13.00 -2.39
CA ARG A 16 10.90 -11.58 -2.60
C ARG A 16 10.62 -10.81 -1.32
N GLU A 17 11.47 -9.84 -1.05
CA GLU A 17 11.28 -8.90 0.04
C GLU A 17 10.05 -8.04 -0.24
N TYR A 18 9.19 -7.93 0.76
CA TYR A 18 8.06 -7.04 0.77
C TYR A 18 8.29 -6.01 1.86
N ASP A 19 8.26 -4.73 1.47
CA ASP A 19 8.19 -3.63 2.41
C ASP A 19 6.77 -3.08 2.41
N LYS A 20 6.09 -3.24 3.55
CA LYS A 20 4.70 -2.79 3.74
C LYS A 20 4.53 -1.28 3.62
N HIS A 21 5.60 -0.51 3.80
CA HIS A 21 5.57 0.95 3.72
C HIS A 21 5.81 1.46 2.28
N GLY A 22 6.22 0.59 1.36
CA GLY A 22 6.53 0.98 -0.02
C GLY A 22 7.79 1.87 -0.14
N ASP A 23 8.65 1.89 0.87
CA ASP A 23 9.90 2.66 0.89
C ASP A 23 11.10 1.72 1.10
N ARG A 24 11.48 1.07 0.00
CA ARG A 24 12.61 0.15 -0.01
C ARG A 24 13.96 0.85 0.18
N TRP A 25 14.09 2.14 -0.10
CA TRP A 25 15.41 2.78 -0.19
C TRP A 25 15.73 3.72 0.97
N ASP A 26 14.78 4.49 1.51
CA ASP A 26 15.11 5.68 2.29
C ASP A 26 14.99 5.50 3.83
N ARG A 27 14.20 4.53 4.33
CA ARG A 27 14.14 4.22 5.77
C ARG A 27 15.38 3.54 6.38
N GLU A 28 15.65 3.80 7.65
CA GLU A 28 16.59 3.02 8.48
C GLU A 28 15.83 1.90 9.23
N ASP A 29 16.52 0.83 9.67
CA ASP A 29 15.96 -0.30 10.43
C ASP A 29 14.79 -1.08 9.78
N LYS A 30 14.89 -1.37 8.48
CA LYS A 30 13.87 -2.12 7.74
C LYS A 30 13.84 -3.59 8.16
N THR A 31 12.64 -4.07 8.49
CA THR A 31 12.35 -5.51 8.57
C THR A 31 11.49 -5.89 7.38
N PHE A 32 12.01 -6.73 6.48
CA PHE A 32 11.26 -7.18 5.30
C PHE A 32 10.43 -8.42 5.62
N GLU A 33 9.17 -8.37 5.21
CA GLU A 33 8.35 -9.57 5.06
C GLU A 33 8.65 -10.21 3.71
N HIS A 34 8.10 -11.40 3.46
CA HIS A 34 8.43 -12.16 2.25
C HIS A 34 7.19 -12.66 1.52
N CYS A 35 7.18 -12.52 0.20
CA CYS A 35 6.14 -13.03 -0.68
C CYS A 35 6.73 -13.86 -1.83
N CYS A 36 5.90 -14.71 -2.46
CA CYS A 36 6.31 -15.46 -3.64
C CYS A 36 6.41 -14.53 -4.85
N LYS A 37 7.13 -14.95 -5.90
CA LYS A 37 7.33 -14.15 -7.13
C LYS A 37 6.02 -13.77 -7.83
N ALA A 38 5.00 -14.63 -7.77
CA ALA A 38 3.69 -14.35 -8.37
C ALA A 38 2.99 -13.22 -7.62
N CYS A 39 2.79 -13.36 -6.30
CA CYS A 39 2.20 -12.31 -5.47
C CYS A 39 2.99 -11.00 -5.54
N HIS A 40 4.33 -11.06 -5.50
CA HIS A 40 5.15 -9.84 -5.62
C HIS A 40 4.87 -9.07 -6.91
N ARG A 41 4.62 -9.75 -8.03
CA ARG A 41 4.37 -9.10 -9.32
C ARG A 41 3.04 -8.34 -9.35
N GLU A 42 2.08 -8.76 -8.54
CA GLU A 42 0.74 -8.16 -8.50
C GLU A 42 0.65 -6.99 -7.51
N LEU A 43 1.70 -6.74 -6.72
CA LEU A 43 1.72 -5.65 -5.74
C LEU A 43 1.92 -4.29 -6.41
N CYS A 44 1.23 -3.28 -5.87
CA CYS A 44 1.60 -1.90 -6.09
C CYS A 44 2.88 -1.57 -5.30
N HIS A 45 3.91 -1.11 -6.01
CA HIS A 45 5.21 -0.72 -5.46
C HIS A 45 5.36 0.79 -5.25
N LEU A 46 4.29 1.56 -5.42
CA LEU A 46 4.31 2.98 -5.16
C LEU A 46 4.46 3.24 -3.65
N PRO A 47 5.18 4.30 -3.25
CA PRO A 47 5.27 4.72 -1.85
C PRO A 47 3.89 4.92 -1.24
N ARG A 48 3.71 4.52 0.02
CA ARG A 48 2.44 4.65 0.75
C ARG A 48 2.49 5.72 1.84
N ASN A 49 3.40 6.69 1.68
CA ASN A 49 3.56 7.78 2.63
C ASN A 49 2.21 8.48 2.85
N GLU A 50 1.86 8.71 4.12
CA GLU A 50 0.63 9.40 4.55
C GLU A 50 -0.69 8.67 4.22
N LEU A 51 -0.68 7.65 3.36
CA LEU A 51 -1.90 6.99 2.88
C LEU A 51 -2.66 6.31 4.02
N GLU A 52 -1.99 5.48 4.82
CA GLU A 52 -2.66 4.70 5.86
C GLU A 52 -3.25 5.60 6.96
N GLU A 53 -2.50 6.64 7.37
CA GLU A 53 -2.97 7.65 8.32
C GLU A 53 -4.21 8.39 7.78
N LEU A 54 -4.15 8.84 6.52
CA LEU A 54 -5.29 9.45 5.84
C LEU A 54 -6.53 8.52 5.80
N LEU A 55 -6.35 7.25 5.47
CA LEU A 55 -7.48 6.31 5.42
C LEU A 55 -8.09 6.08 6.81
N VAL A 56 -7.27 5.96 7.86
CA VAL A 56 -7.75 5.78 9.25
C VAL A 56 -8.52 7.02 9.73
N ASP A 57 -8.01 8.22 9.48
CA ASP A 57 -8.66 9.47 9.86
C ASP A 57 -10.03 9.61 9.19
N LEU A 58 -10.12 9.31 7.88
CA LEU A 58 -11.38 9.38 7.13
C LEU A 58 -12.38 8.28 7.53
N GLU A 59 -11.91 7.09 7.87
CA GLU A 59 -12.78 6.00 8.33
C GLU A 59 -13.43 6.35 9.67
N ALA A 60 -12.70 7.02 10.57
CA ALA A 60 -13.23 7.48 11.86
C ALA A 60 -14.36 8.50 11.72
N GLU A 61 -14.39 9.25 10.62
CA GLU A 61 -15.35 10.33 10.38
C GLU A 61 -16.54 9.93 9.49
N THR A 62 -16.55 8.71 8.93
CA THR A 62 -17.54 8.31 7.93
C THR A 62 -18.40 7.12 8.35
N ALA A 63 -19.70 7.19 8.05
CA ALA A 63 -20.68 6.19 8.48
C ALA A 63 -20.82 5.01 7.50
N ASN A 64 -20.38 5.16 6.24
CA ASN A 64 -20.49 4.15 5.21
C ASN A 64 -19.44 4.32 4.10
N ARG A 65 -19.32 3.29 3.25
CA ARG A 65 -18.31 3.23 2.19
C ARG A 65 -18.44 4.35 1.15
N GLU A 66 -19.65 4.77 0.79
CA GLU A 66 -19.83 5.84 -0.21
C GLU A 66 -19.36 7.18 0.33
N ALA A 67 -19.70 7.50 1.59
CA ALA A 67 -19.22 8.68 2.29
C ALA A 67 -17.68 8.67 2.43
N PHE A 68 -17.12 7.52 2.80
CA PHE A 68 -15.66 7.32 2.88
C PHE A 68 -14.96 7.63 1.55
N LEU A 69 -15.43 7.04 0.45
CA LEU A 69 -14.81 7.24 -0.87
C LEU A 69 -14.93 8.70 -1.34
N ALA A 70 -16.08 9.35 -1.11
CA ALA A 70 -16.26 10.75 -1.45
C ALA A 70 -15.31 11.67 -0.66
N ALA A 71 -15.16 11.41 0.65
CA ALA A 71 -14.25 12.16 1.50
C ALA A 71 -12.78 11.94 1.09
N TYR A 72 -12.40 10.70 0.79
CA TYR A 72 -11.06 10.38 0.29
C TYR A 72 -10.72 11.11 -1.01
N LEU A 73 -11.61 11.06 -2.02
CA LEU A 73 -11.38 11.77 -3.28
C LEU A 73 -11.26 13.28 -3.08
N THR A 74 -12.13 13.85 -2.24
CA THR A 74 -12.09 15.27 -1.89
C THR A 74 -10.77 15.65 -1.22
N GLU A 75 -10.31 14.84 -0.27
CA GLU A 75 -9.10 15.11 0.48
C GLU A 75 -7.82 14.93 -0.36
N VAL A 76 -7.80 13.92 -1.23
CA VAL A 76 -6.72 13.73 -2.22
C VAL A 76 -6.67 14.91 -3.18
N GLU A 77 -7.80 15.33 -3.75
CA GLU A 77 -7.86 16.50 -4.63
C GLU A 77 -7.43 17.78 -3.90
N ARG A 78 -7.83 17.95 -2.63
CA ARG A 78 -7.41 19.07 -1.79
C ARG A 78 -5.90 19.09 -1.56
N ARG A 79 -5.28 17.93 -1.34
CA ARG A 79 -3.83 17.81 -1.05
C ARG A 79 -2.95 17.91 -2.28
N TYR A 80 -3.36 17.28 -3.37
CA TYR A 80 -2.50 17.05 -4.54
C TYR A 80 -3.02 17.73 -5.82
N GLY A 81 -4.18 18.37 -5.77
CA GLY A 81 -4.85 18.95 -6.94
C GLY A 81 -5.71 17.93 -7.69
N THR A 82 -6.41 18.39 -8.72
CA THR A 82 -7.20 17.53 -9.59
C THR A 82 -6.28 16.52 -10.26
N LEU A 83 -6.64 15.23 -10.13
CA LEU A 83 -5.94 14.15 -10.80
C LEU A 83 -6.27 14.22 -12.30
N GLU A 84 -5.47 14.93 -13.08
CA GLU A 84 -5.58 14.93 -14.54
C GLU A 84 -4.94 13.65 -15.09
N GLU A 85 -5.72 12.84 -15.82
CA GLU A 85 -5.14 11.88 -16.77
C GLU A 85 -4.64 12.68 -17.98
N GLU A 86 -3.32 12.93 -18.08
CA GLU A 86 -2.73 13.30 -19.36
C GLU A 86 -2.84 12.08 -20.29
N SER A 87 -3.81 12.15 -21.21
CA SER A 87 -4.09 11.15 -22.25
C SER A 87 -3.09 11.18 -23.41
#